data_AF-A0A1Y2GLP7-F1
#
_entry.id   AF-A0A1Y2GLP7-F1
#
_cell.length_a   1.000
_cell.length_b   1.000
_cell.length_c   1.000
_cell.angle_alpha   90.00
_cell.angle_beta   90.00
_cell.angle_gamma   90.00
#
_symmetry.space_group_name_H-M   'P 1'
#
loop_
_entity.id
_entity.type
_entity.pdbx_description
1 polymer ?
#
loop_
_entity_poly.entity_id
_entity_poly.type
_entity_poly.pdbx_seq_one_letter_code
_entity_poly.pdbx_strand_id
1 'polypeptide(L)' 'MVLQYLKRSADKNPYIFVSFVIAAIGPALVVGVPPIRKSMGYVSPARIPETYPLPRRARNPPSGYED' A
#
# COMPACT_ATOMS: atom_id res chain seq x y z
N MET A 1 23.34 -11.74 -25.20
CA MET A 1 22.15 -12.56 -25.48
C MET A 1 20.85 -11.93 -24.96
N VAL A 2 20.73 -11.62 -23.66
CA VAL A 2 19.48 -11.07 -23.06
C VAL A 2 19.09 -9.68 -23.56
N LEU A 3 20.02 -8.70 -23.57
CA LEU A 3 19.71 -7.34 -24.03
C LEU A 3 19.30 -7.27 -25.51
N GLN A 4 19.88 -8.12 -26.35
CA GLN A 4 19.49 -8.24 -27.76
C GLN A 4 18.08 -8.83 -27.91
N TYR A 5 17.70 -9.77 -27.04
CA TYR A 5 16.35 -10.32 -27.01
C TYR A 5 15.33 -9.25 -26.59
N LEU A 6 15.59 -8.49 -25.52
CA LEU A 6 14.70 -7.41 -25.08
C LEU A 6 14.53 -6.35 -26.17
N LYS A 7 15.63 -5.93 -26.82
CA LYS A 7 15.58 -5.01 -27.96
C LYS A 7 14.72 -5.57 -29.10
N ARG A 8 14.95 -6.82 -29.51
CA ARG A 8 14.16 -7.48 -30.55
C ARG A 8 12.68 -7.60 -30.19
N SER A 9 12.35 -7.88 -28.94
CA SER A 9 10.96 -7.98 -28.46
C SER A 9 10.27 -6.62 -28.45
N ALA A 10 10.99 -5.55 -28.09
CA ALA A 10 10.49 -4.18 -28.18
C ALA A 10 10.18 -3.77 -29.64
N ASP A 11 11.03 -4.14 -30.59
CA ASP A 11 10.84 -3.79 -32.01
C ASP A 11 9.75 -4.65 -32.69
N LYS A 12 9.76 -5.97 -32.45
CA LYS A 12 8.86 -6.91 -33.16
C LYS A 12 7.48 -7.05 -32.53
N ASN A 13 7.37 -6.92 -31.21
CA ASN A 13 6.12 -7.10 -30.47
C ASN A 13 6.01 -6.03 -29.36
N PRO A 14 5.90 -4.74 -29.73
CA PRO A 14 5.96 -3.63 -28.78
C PRO A 14 4.88 -3.72 -27.70
N TYR A 15 3.67 -4.16 -28.05
CA TYR A 15 2.55 -4.26 -27.12
C TYR A 15 2.82 -5.28 -25.99
N ILE A 16 3.31 -6.49 -26.31
CA ILE A 16 3.68 -7.49 -25.30
C ILE A 16 4.80 -6.95 -24.41
N PHE A 17 5.84 -6.40 -25.01
CA PHE A 17 6.99 -5.90 -24.27
C PHE A 17 6.59 -4.80 -23.27
N VAL A 18 5.84 -3.79 -23.72
CA VAL A 18 5.39 -2.68 -22.87
C VAL A 18 4.40 -3.16 -21.80
N SER A 19 3.49 -4.09 -22.12
CA SER A 19 2.59 -4.67 -21.12
C SER A 19 3.34 -5.32 -19.96
N PHE A 20 4.38 -6.12 -20.25
CA PHE A 20 5.21 -6.73 -19.21
C PHE A 20 6.03 -5.71 -18.42
N VAL A 21 6.57 -4.69 -19.09
CA VAL A 21 7.32 -3.62 -18.41
C VAL A 21 6.42 -2.87 -17.43
N ILE A 22 5.22 -2.47 -17.85
CA ILE A 22 4.25 -1.79 -16.96
C ILE A 22 3.83 -2.72 -15.81
N ALA A 23 3.55 -3.98 -16.12
CA ALA A 23 3.19 -4.98 -15.12
C ALA A 23 4.30 -5.21 -14.10
N ALA A 24 5.58 -5.14 -14.48
CA ALA A 24 6.72 -5.28 -13.58
C ALA A 24 7.00 -3.99 -12.78
N ILE A 25 6.79 -2.81 -13.37
CA ILE A 25 6.98 -1.52 -12.69
C ILE A 25 6.05 -1.41 -11.48
N GLY A 26 4.79 -1.85 -11.57
CA GLY A 26 3.82 -1.77 -10.46
C GLY A 26 4.33 -2.42 -9.17
N PRO A 27 4.61 -3.73 -9.15
CA PRO A 27 5.17 -4.43 -7.99
C PRO A 27 6.52 -3.86 -7.54
N ALA A 28 7.39 -3.48 -8.48
CA ALA A 28 8.69 -2.86 -8.14
C ALA A 28 8.50 -1.57 -7.33
N LEU A 29 7.53 -0.73 -7.72
CA LEU A 29 7.19 0.49 -6.99
C LEU A 29 6.52 0.19 -5.64
N VAL A 30 5.63 -0.82 -5.57
CA VAL A 30 4.99 -1.23 -4.31
C VAL A 30 6.02 -1.68 -3.28
N VAL A 31 7.10 -2.33 -3.70
CA VAL A 31 8.17 -2.74 -2.80
C VAL A 31 9.17 -1.60 -2.52
N GLY A 32 9.56 -0.85 -3.55
CA GLY A 32 10.61 0.17 -3.46
C GLY A 32 10.18 1.51 -2.86
N VAL A 33 8.98 2.00 -3.18
CA VAL A 33 8.53 3.34 -2.79
C VAL A 33 8.20 3.47 -1.30
N PRO A 34 7.50 2.51 -0.64
CA PRO A 34 7.16 2.65 0.78
C PRO A 34 8.34 2.87 1.75
N PRO A 35 9.47 2.14 1.66
CA PRO A 35 10.61 2.40 2.56
C PRO A 35 11.23 3.78 2.32
N ILE A 36 11.37 4.20 1.06
CA ILE A 36 11.87 5.54 0.70
C ILE A 36 10.95 6.60 1.31
N ARG A 37 9.63 6.47 1.10
CA ARG A 37 8.64 7.41 1.62
C ARG A 37 8.70 7.49 3.16
N LYS A 38 8.86 6.37 3.87
CA LYS A 38 9.03 6.35 5.33
C LYS A 38 10.32 7.07 5.77
N SER A 39 11.44 6.89 5.07
CA SER A 39 12.70 7.61 5.38
C SER A 39 12.60 9.12 5.16
N MET A 40 11.69 9.57 4.29
CA MET A 40 11.41 11.00 4.05
C MET A 40 10.42 11.60 5.06
N GLY A 41 10.09 10.89 6.15
CA GLY A 41 9.24 11.39 7.23
C GLY A 41 7.75 11.12 7.06
N TYR A 42 7.34 10.33 6.06
CA TYR A 42 5.94 9.92 5.96
C TYR A 42 5.56 8.94 7.07
N VAL A 43 4.49 9.29 7.80
CA VAL A 43 3.87 8.43 8.82
C VAL A 43 2.52 7.95 8.31
N SER A 44 2.26 6.65 8.41
CA SER A 44 0.96 6.09 8.06
C SER A 44 -0.11 6.61 9.03
N PRO A 45 -1.29 7.01 8.53
CA PRO A 45 -2.38 7.46 9.39
C PRO A 45 -2.81 6.33 10.34
N ALA A 46 -3.30 6.72 11.51
CA ALA A 46 -3.89 5.78 12.46
C ALA A 46 -5.12 5.09 11.84
N ARG A 47 -5.38 3.84 12.25
CA ARG A 47 -6.53 3.08 11.79
C ARG A 47 -7.82 3.75 12.27
N ILE A 48 -8.74 4.01 11.34
CA ILE A 48 -10.09 4.48 11.70
C ILE A 48 -10.86 3.39 12.48
N PRO A 49 -11.72 3.77 13.43
CA PRO A 49 -12.57 2.80 14.12
C PRO A 49 -13.57 2.21 13.14
N GLU A 50 -13.58 0.89 12.99
CA GLU A 50 -14.58 0.19 12.19
C GLU A 50 -15.89 -0.04 12.97
N THR A 51 -15.83 0.05 14.30
CA THR A 51 -16.95 -0.18 15.21
C THR A 51 -16.93 0.84 16.34
N TYR A 52 -18.02 0.90 17.11
CA TYR A 52 -18.08 1.74 18.31
C TYR A 52 -16.91 1.39 19.24
N PRO A 53 -16.07 2.36 19.63
CA PRO A 53 -14.87 2.10 20.42
C PRO A 53 -15.24 1.78 21.85
N LEU A 54 -15.61 0.52 22.11
CA LEU A 54 -15.95 0.06 23.45
C LEU A 54 -14.66 0.01 24.30
N PRO A 55 -14.59 0.77 25.40
CA PRO A 55 -13.40 0.77 26.24
C PRO A 55 -13.23 -0.59 26.92
N ARG A 56 -12.01 -1.12 26.93
CA ARG A 56 -11.67 -2.37 27.63
C ARG A 56 -11.49 -2.12 29.13
N ARG A 57 -12.57 -1.75 29.80
CA ARG A 57 -12.61 -1.49 31.25
C ARG A 57 -13.88 -2.06 31.88
N ALA A 58 -13.83 -2.29 33.18
CA ALA A 58 -15.02 -2.63 33.96
C ALA A 58 -16.03 -1.47 33.94
N ARG A 59 -17.31 -1.82 34.14
CA ARG A 59 -18.38 -0.82 34.26
C ARG A 59 -18.21 -0.04 35.55
N ASN A 60 -18.25 1.28 35.44
CA ASN A 60 -18.36 2.18 36.57
C ASN A 60 -19.82 2.65 36.64
N PRO A 61 -20.52 2.46 37.77
CA PRO A 61 -21.88 2.98 37.93
C PRO A 61 -21.90 4.50 37.70
N PRO A 62 -22.74 5.01 36.78
CA PRO A 62 -22.91 6.45 36.62
C PRO A 62 -23.81 7.00 37.73
N SER A 63 -23.57 8.24 38.15
CA SER A 63 -24.44 9.00 39.06
C SER A 63 -25.11 10.16 38.33
N GLY A 64 -26.31 10.58 38.74
CA GLY A 64 -26.93 11.84 38.28
C GLY A 64 -28.08 11.71 37.28
N TYR A 65 -28.62 10.51 37.07
CA TYR A 65 -29.84 10.22 36.28
C TYR A 65 -30.77 9.26 37.05
N GLU A 66 -30.79 9.39 38.37
CA GLU A 66 -31.72 8.64 39.21
C GLU A 66 -32.95 9.53 39.37
N ASP A 67 -34.01 9.22 38.63
CA ASP A 67 -35.30 9.93 38.73
C ASP A 67 -35.82 9.95 40.18
#